data_AF-A0A3D4UFT8-F1
#
_entry.id   AF-A0A3D4UFT8-F1
#
_cell.length_a   1.000
_cell.length_b   1.000
_cell.length_c   1.000
_cell.angle_alpha   90.00
_cell.angle_beta   90.00
_cell.angle_gamma   90.00
#
_symmetry.space_group_name_H-M   'P 1'
#
loop_
_entity.id
_entity.type
_entity.pdbx_description
1 polymer ?
#
loop_
_entity_poly.entity_id
_entity_poly.type
_entity_poly.pdbx_seq_one_letter_code
_entity_poly.pdbx_strand_id
1 'polypeptide(L)'
;MQPRPIQQPVPAWLRRTLVLAGLYNIFWGAWVILFPASLFAIMDLPSPTYPAIWQCVGMIVGVYGIGYLIAARDPLTHWPIILVGLLGKVLGPIGFVYASLITGELPIQFIWTIIPNDLIWWVPFTMMLVLAAKYHQGLNDTGDATMNLQDAIQSHHDQHGTTLADLSDQSPVMLVFLRHLGCTFCMETLQDLRAQRGQIEASGIRPVLVHMSDDAAAQRQFAKYTLDDLPRISDPDQDLYRAFELKRGSLWQLVGPRVWFQGIRAMFRGNGVGKLQGDGFQMPGVFIVHKGKIVQSFKHTAAGDRPEYACMSDACKVPETP
;
A
#
# COMPACT_ATOMS: atom_id res chain seq x y z
N MET A 1 -12.18 -14.81 22.68
CA MET A 1 -11.57 -15.32 21.43
C MET A 1 -12.69 -15.52 20.42
N GLN A 2 -12.95 -14.53 19.56
CA GLN A 2 -13.83 -14.74 18.41
C GLN A 2 -13.07 -15.54 17.33
N PRO A 3 -13.76 -16.45 16.61
CA PRO A 3 -13.12 -17.25 15.59
C PRO A 3 -12.67 -16.34 14.44
N ARG A 4 -11.38 -16.45 14.05
CA ARG A 4 -10.88 -15.79 12.83
C ARG A 4 -11.79 -16.17 11.66
N PRO A 5 -12.15 -15.23 10.76
CA PRO A 5 -12.88 -15.58 9.55
C PRO A 5 -12.11 -16.68 8.83
N ILE A 6 -12.84 -17.71 8.38
CA ILE A 6 -12.29 -18.87 7.68
C ILE A 6 -11.55 -18.35 6.45
N GLN A 7 -10.22 -18.18 6.57
CA GLN A 7 -9.35 -17.93 5.42
C GLN A 7 -9.53 -19.13 4.50
N GLN A 8 -10.17 -18.92 3.34
CA GLN A 8 -10.27 -19.99 2.37
C GLN A 8 -8.84 -20.48 2.06
N PRO A 9 -8.60 -21.80 2.13
CA PRO A 9 -7.27 -22.32 1.94
C PRO A 9 -6.78 -21.91 0.56
N VAL A 10 -5.61 -21.26 0.52
CA VAL A 10 -4.98 -20.82 -0.74
C VAL A 10 -4.90 -22.02 -1.69
N PRO A 11 -5.46 -21.95 -2.91
CA PRO A 11 -5.52 -23.11 -3.78
C PRO A 11 -4.12 -23.67 -4.06
N ALA A 12 -3.96 -24.99 -3.93
CA ALA A 12 -2.66 -25.63 -4.02
C ALA A 12 -1.95 -25.42 -5.37
N TRP A 13 -2.71 -25.14 -6.43
CA TRP A 13 -2.15 -24.87 -7.76
C TRP A 13 -1.31 -23.59 -7.79
N LEU A 14 -1.61 -22.56 -6.98
CA LEU A 14 -0.84 -21.31 -6.96
C LEU A 14 0.60 -21.58 -6.56
N ARG A 15 0.76 -22.31 -5.45
CA ARG A 15 2.06 -22.76 -4.95
C ARG A 15 2.77 -23.64 -5.96
N ARG A 16 2.09 -24.67 -6.49
CA ARG A 16 2.71 -25.61 -7.45
C ARG A 16 3.21 -24.90 -8.69
N THR A 17 2.43 -23.99 -9.26
CA THR A 17 2.84 -23.23 -10.45
C THR A 17 4.04 -22.33 -10.19
N LEU A 18 4.09 -21.63 -9.05
CA LEU A 18 5.26 -20.81 -8.69
C LEU A 18 6.51 -21.65 -8.41
N VAL A 19 6.36 -22.83 -7.81
CA VAL A 19 7.48 -23.77 -7.64
C VAL A 19 7.99 -24.23 -8.99
N LEU A 20 7.11 -24.64 -9.91
CA LEU A 20 7.49 -25.07 -11.26
C LEU A 20 8.16 -23.94 -12.04
N ALA A 21 7.59 -22.73 -12.02
CA ALA A 21 8.18 -21.55 -12.65
C ALA A 21 9.55 -21.23 -12.05
N GLY A 22 9.69 -21.33 -10.72
CA GLY A 22 10.92 -21.08 -9.99
C GLY A 22 12.04 -22.03 -10.38
N LEU A 23 11.75 -23.34 -10.33
CA LEU A 23 12.70 -24.38 -10.71
C LEU A 23 13.08 -24.27 -12.18
N TYR A 24 12.10 -24.09 -13.08
CA TYR A 24 12.35 -23.91 -14.51
C TYR A 24 13.31 -22.75 -14.77
N ASN A 25 13.04 -21.58 -14.19
CA ASN A 25 13.87 -20.39 -14.38
C ASN A 25 15.29 -20.56 -13.82
N ILE A 26 15.45 -21.26 -12.69
CA ILE A 26 16.77 -21.59 -12.14
C ILE A 26 17.54 -22.52 -13.08
N PHE A 27 16.89 -23.58 -13.59
CA PHE A 27 17.53 -24.50 -14.52
C PHE A 27 17.88 -23.82 -15.84
N TRP A 28 16.98 -23.00 -16.39
CA TRP A 28 17.23 -22.27 -17.62
C TRP A 28 18.35 -21.25 -17.44
N GLY A 29 18.34 -20.49 -16.34
CA GLY A 29 19.40 -19.54 -16.00
C GLY A 29 20.75 -20.23 -15.83
N ALA A 30 20.79 -21.37 -15.11
CA ALA A 30 22.00 -22.18 -14.96
C ALA A 30 22.50 -22.73 -16.31
N TRP A 31 21.60 -23.18 -17.19
CA TRP A 31 21.96 -23.64 -18.52
C TRP A 31 22.61 -22.53 -19.36
N VAL A 32 22.03 -21.32 -19.35
CA VAL A 32 22.59 -20.15 -20.04
C VAL A 32 23.94 -19.72 -19.47
N ILE A 33 24.10 -19.77 -18.14
CA ILE A 33 25.36 -19.42 -17.47
C ILE A 33 26.46 -20.43 -17.81
N LEU A 34 26.19 -21.72 -17.66
CA LEU A 34 27.19 -22.78 -17.81
C LEU A 34 27.49 -23.10 -19.28
N PHE A 35 26.52 -22.93 -20.18
CA PHE A 35 26.62 -23.31 -21.58
C PHE A 35 26.08 -22.21 -22.53
N PRO A 36 26.67 -20.99 -22.53
CA PRO A 36 26.09 -19.82 -23.20
C PRO A 36 25.96 -19.95 -24.73
N ALA A 37 26.77 -20.79 -25.38
CA ALA A 37 26.70 -21.02 -26.82
C ALA A 37 25.70 -22.10 -27.24
N SER A 38 25.19 -22.91 -26.29
CA SER A 38 24.42 -24.13 -26.60
C SER A 38 23.09 -23.83 -27.30
N LEU A 39 22.32 -22.85 -26.82
CA LEU A 39 21.06 -22.45 -27.44
C LEU A 39 21.27 -21.94 -28.87
N PHE A 40 22.34 -21.16 -29.09
CA PHE A 40 22.67 -20.63 -30.41
C PHE A 40 23.05 -21.76 -31.37
N ALA A 41 23.83 -22.75 -30.92
CA ALA A 41 24.17 -23.92 -31.72
C ALA A 41 22.94 -24.79 -32.07
N ILE A 42 22.01 -24.98 -31.13
CA ILE A 42 20.76 -25.72 -31.37
C ILE A 42 19.88 -25.02 -32.41
N MET A 43 19.90 -23.68 -32.43
CA MET A 43 19.09 -22.85 -33.31
C MET A 43 19.79 -22.44 -34.61
N ASP A 44 20.97 -23.00 -34.89
CA ASP A 44 21.83 -22.65 -36.04
C ASP A 44 22.12 -21.14 -36.15
N LEU A 45 22.31 -20.49 -34.99
CA LEU A 45 22.63 -19.08 -34.86
C LEU A 45 24.14 -18.87 -34.64
N PRO A 46 24.70 -17.74 -35.10
CA PRO A 46 26.06 -17.35 -34.73
C PRO A 46 26.23 -17.31 -33.21
N SER A 47 27.37 -17.80 -32.73
CA SER A 47 27.68 -17.72 -31.30
C SER A 47 27.69 -16.26 -30.82
N PRO A 48 27.25 -15.98 -29.59
CA PRO A 48 27.16 -14.61 -29.09
C PRO A 48 28.54 -13.97 -29.02
N THR A 49 28.71 -12.78 -29.60
CA THR A 49 29.97 -12.01 -29.58
C THR A 49 30.44 -11.73 -28.15
N TYR A 50 29.50 -11.47 -27.25
CA TYR A 50 29.76 -11.21 -25.83
C TYR A 50 28.97 -12.20 -24.96
N PRO A 51 29.48 -13.43 -24.74
CA PRO A 51 28.81 -14.45 -23.95
C PRO A 51 28.43 -13.97 -22.55
N ALA A 52 29.24 -13.10 -21.95
CA ALA A 52 28.99 -12.53 -20.62
C ALA A 52 27.66 -11.75 -20.52
N ILE A 53 27.23 -11.06 -21.59
CA ILE A 53 25.94 -10.35 -21.60
C ILE A 53 24.80 -11.37 -21.56
N TRP A 54 24.92 -12.46 -22.34
CA TRP A 54 23.93 -13.52 -22.35
C TRP A 54 23.88 -14.29 -21.01
N GLN A 55 25.04 -14.55 -20.41
CA GLN A 55 25.13 -15.14 -19.08
C GLN A 55 24.52 -14.24 -18.00
N CYS A 56 24.65 -12.91 -18.14
CA CYS A 56 23.98 -11.95 -17.25
C CYS A 56 22.44 -12.06 -17.37
N VAL A 57 21.90 -12.22 -18.58
CA VAL A 57 20.46 -12.52 -18.77
C VAL A 57 20.08 -13.81 -18.06
N GLY A 58 20.88 -14.87 -18.21
CA GLY A 58 20.69 -16.14 -17.47
C GLY A 58 20.67 -15.94 -15.95
N MET A 59 21.56 -15.10 -15.41
CA MET A 59 21.60 -14.76 -13.98
C MET A 59 20.31 -14.06 -13.53
N ILE A 60 19.85 -13.05 -14.27
CA ILE A 60 18.60 -12.33 -13.97
C ILE A 60 17.41 -13.28 -13.96
N VAL A 61 17.30 -14.16 -14.98
CA VAL A 61 16.25 -15.17 -15.06
C VAL A 61 16.32 -16.15 -13.88
N GLY A 62 17.53 -16.58 -13.49
CA GLY A 62 17.74 -17.42 -12.30
C GLY A 62 17.30 -16.74 -11.00
N VAL A 63 17.60 -15.45 -10.83
CA VAL A 63 17.14 -14.65 -9.67
C VAL A 63 15.61 -14.55 -9.64
N TYR A 64 14.95 -14.35 -10.78
CA TYR A 64 13.48 -14.44 -10.84
C TYR A 64 12.97 -15.80 -10.39
N GLY A 65 13.68 -16.88 -10.73
CA GLY A 65 13.37 -18.22 -10.24
C GLY A 65 13.37 -18.31 -8.72
N ILE A 66 14.38 -17.75 -8.05
CA ILE A 66 14.42 -17.64 -6.59
C ILE A 66 13.24 -16.83 -6.06
N GLY A 67 12.92 -15.70 -6.71
CA GLY A 67 11.75 -14.88 -6.39
C GLY A 67 10.45 -15.67 -6.40
N TYR A 68 10.21 -16.50 -7.42
CA TYR A 68 9.02 -17.34 -7.50
C TYR A 68 8.98 -18.40 -6.40
N LEU A 69 10.11 -19.01 -6.04
CA LEU A 69 10.18 -19.95 -4.92
C LEU A 69 9.85 -19.30 -3.57
N ILE A 70 10.26 -18.03 -3.37
CA ILE A 70 9.89 -17.25 -2.20
C ILE A 70 8.39 -16.96 -2.22
N ALA A 71 7.88 -16.45 -3.34
CA ALA A 71 6.46 -16.13 -3.50
C ALA A 71 5.56 -17.37 -3.34
N ALA A 72 6.05 -18.57 -3.66
CA ALA A 72 5.29 -19.82 -3.52
C ALA A 72 4.89 -20.15 -2.07
N ARG A 73 5.55 -19.56 -1.06
CA ARG A 73 5.20 -19.75 0.36
C ARG A 73 3.90 -19.06 0.73
N ASP A 74 3.66 -17.89 0.16
CA ASP A 74 2.43 -17.13 0.32
C ASP A 74 2.16 -16.29 -0.96
N PRO A 75 1.54 -16.91 -1.99
CA PRO A 75 1.38 -16.30 -3.30
C PRO A 75 0.54 -15.01 -3.32
N LEU A 76 -0.45 -14.92 -2.43
CA LEU A 76 -1.39 -13.79 -2.41
C LEU A 76 -0.77 -12.56 -1.74
N THR A 77 0.09 -12.75 -0.74
CA THR A 77 0.86 -11.65 -0.13
C THR A 77 2.01 -11.20 -1.01
N HIS A 78 2.73 -12.15 -1.65
CA HIS A 78 3.89 -11.85 -2.50
C HIS A 78 3.52 -11.56 -3.96
N TRP A 79 2.30 -11.08 -4.21
CA TRP A 79 1.81 -10.72 -5.54
C TRP A 79 2.71 -9.73 -6.31
N PRO A 80 3.47 -8.78 -5.70
CA PRO A 80 4.34 -7.90 -6.46
C PRO A 80 5.45 -8.66 -7.22
N ILE A 81 5.94 -9.76 -6.65
CA ILE A 81 6.94 -10.61 -7.31
C ILE A 81 6.32 -11.29 -8.54
N ILE A 82 5.07 -11.74 -8.41
CA ILE A 82 4.31 -12.37 -9.51
C ILE A 82 4.03 -11.34 -10.62
N LEU A 83 3.72 -10.09 -10.26
CA LEU A 83 3.51 -8.99 -11.20
C LEU A 83 4.78 -8.70 -12.01
N VAL A 84 5.91 -8.48 -11.34
CA VAL A 84 7.19 -8.24 -12.02
C VAL A 84 7.54 -9.43 -12.91
N GLY A 85 7.29 -10.65 -12.44
CA GLY A 85 7.45 -11.86 -13.25
C GLY A 85 6.59 -11.89 -14.51
N LEU A 86 5.30 -11.54 -14.41
CA LEU A 86 4.40 -11.46 -15.56
C LEU A 86 4.86 -10.39 -16.55
N LEU A 87 5.28 -9.22 -16.08
CA LEU A 87 5.81 -8.16 -16.94
C LEU A 87 7.01 -8.65 -17.75
N GLY A 88 7.98 -9.31 -17.09
CA GLY A 88 9.12 -9.91 -17.79
C GLY A 88 8.68 -10.90 -18.87
N LYS A 89 7.71 -11.76 -18.55
CA LYS A 89 7.19 -12.77 -19.48
C LYS A 89 6.36 -12.19 -20.62
N VAL A 90 5.84 -10.98 -20.50
CA VAL A 90 5.13 -10.29 -21.59
C VAL A 90 6.11 -9.57 -22.51
N LEU A 91 7.14 -8.94 -21.94
CA LEU A 91 8.14 -8.17 -22.70
C LEU A 91 9.03 -9.06 -23.58
N GLY A 92 9.36 -10.29 -23.14
CA GLY A 92 10.14 -11.26 -23.92
C GLY A 92 9.52 -11.58 -25.29
N PRO A 93 8.26 -12.07 -25.34
CA PRO A 93 7.54 -12.31 -26.60
C PRO A 93 7.39 -11.06 -27.48
N ILE A 94 7.19 -9.86 -26.90
CA ILE A 94 7.15 -8.60 -27.67
C ILE A 94 8.50 -8.36 -28.36
N GLY A 95 9.60 -8.50 -27.61
CA GLY A 95 10.96 -8.41 -28.16
C GLY A 95 11.22 -9.44 -29.25
N PHE A 96 10.77 -10.68 -29.07
CA PHE A 96 10.88 -11.74 -30.08
C PHE A 96 10.09 -11.42 -31.36
N VAL A 97 8.83 -10.97 -31.25
CA VAL A 97 8.02 -10.56 -32.40
C VAL A 97 8.72 -9.44 -33.17
N TYR A 98 9.25 -8.43 -32.46
CA TYR A 98 10.02 -7.37 -33.09
C TYR A 98 11.27 -7.90 -33.81
N ALA A 99 12.10 -8.67 -33.12
CA ALA A 99 13.35 -9.20 -33.68
C ALA A 99 13.13 -10.19 -34.83
N SER A 100 12.03 -10.96 -34.82
CA SER A 100 11.78 -11.99 -35.83
C SER A 100 10.96 -11.48 -37.01
N LEU A 101 9.90 -10.70 -36.76
CA LEU A 101 8.97 -10.25 -37.81
C LEU A 101 9.29 -8.87 -38.36
N ILE A 102 10.00 -8.01 -37.60
CA ILE A 102 10.29 -6.63 -38.02
C ILE A 102 11.73 -6.49 -38.50
N THR A 103 12.72 -6.91 -37.71
CA THR A 103 14.15 -6.77 -38.10
C THR A 103 14.70 -7.99 -38.83
N GLY A 104 14.09 -9.18 -38.66
CA GLY A 104 14.56 -10.43 -39.25
C GLY A 104 15.86 -10.97 -38.64
N GLU A 105 16.25 -10.49 -37.46
CA GLU A 105 17.47 -10.88 -36.75
C GLU A 105 17.36 -12.25 -36.06
N LEU A 106 16.13 -12.65 -35.66
CA LEU A 106 15.89 -13.94 -35.01
C LEU A 106 15.03 -14.87 -35.88
N PRO A 107 15.41 -16.15 -36.00
CA PRO A 107 14.62 -17.13 -36.73
C PRO A 107 13.31 -17.39 -36.00
N ILE A 108 12.24 -17.61 -36.76
CA ILE A 108 10.90 -17.87 -36.20
C ILE A 108 10.87 -19.12 -35.28
N GLN A 109 11.79 -20.06 -35.51
CA GLN A 109 11.99 -21.27 -34.72
C GLN A 109 12.34 -20.96 -33.25
N PHE A 110 12.85 -19.76 -32.95
CA PHE A 110 13.12 -19.33 -31.58
C PHE A 110 11.84 -19.25 -30.73
N ILE A 111 10.65 -19.28 -31.34
CA ILE A 111 9.36 -19.42 -30.66
C ILE A 111 9.32 -20.65 -29.73
N TRP A 112 10.04 -21.72 -30.06
CA TRP A 112 10.14 -22.93 -29.23
C TRP A 112 10.85 -22.68 -27.90
N THR A 113 11.70 -21.66 -27.82
CA THR A 113 12.29 -21.16 -26.56
C THR A 113 11.29 -20.28 -25.81
N ILE A 114 10.53 -19.45 -26.53
CA ILE A 114 9.59 -18.47 -25.97
C ILE A 114 8.38 -19.15 -25.30
N ILE A 115 7.85 -20.22 -25.87
CA ILE A 115 6.69 -20.93 -25.31
C ILE A 115 6.94 -21.35 -23.84
N PRO A 116 7.96 -22.17 -23.52
CA PRO A 116 8.20 -22.61 -22.14
C PRO A 116 8.81 -21.52 -21.25
N ASN A 117 9.51 -20.53 -21.82
CA ASN A 117 10.03 -19.42 -21.02
C ASN A 117 8.94 -18.44 -20.60
N ASP A 118 7.97 -18.17 -21.45
CA ASP A 118 7.09 -17.01 -21.30
C ASP A 118 5.61 -17.37 -21.40
N LEU A 119 5.17 -17.87 -22.56
CA LEU A 119 3.73 -17.91 -22.91
C LEU A 119 2.90 -18.79 -21.98
N ILE A 120 3.41 -19.97 -21.60
CA ILE A 120 2.64 -20.90 -20.75
C ILE A 120 2.33 -20.33 -19.35
N TRP A 121 3.06 -19.30 -18.92
CA TRP A 121 2.93 -18.71 -17.60
C TRP A 121 1.98 -17.51 -17.56
N TRP A 122 1.61 -16.95 -18.71
CA TRP A 122 0.76 -15.75 -18.78
C TRP A 122 -0.58 -15.96 -18.09
N VAL A 123 -1.29 -17.03 -18.45
CA VAL A 123 -2.59 -17.38 -17.89
C VAL A 123 -2.51 -17.60 -16.38
N PRO A 124 -1.66 -18.50 -15.84
CA PRO A 124 -1.64 -18.73 -14.41
C PRO A 124 -1.16 -17.52 -13.61
N PHE A 125 -0.18 -16.75 -14.08
CA PHE A 125 0.29 -15.55 -13.36
C PHE A 125 -0.79 -14.47 -13.34
N THR A 126 -1.50 -14.26 -14.46
CA THR A 126 -2.64 -13.34 -14.51
C THR A 126 -3.74 -13.76 -13.56
N MET A 127 -4.10 -15.05 -13.52
CA MET A 127 -5.10 -15.58 -12.58
C MET A 127 -4.67 -15.38 -11.12
N MET A 128 -3.39 -15.61 -10.80
CA MET A 128 -2.85 -15.34 -9.45
C MET A 128 -2.99 -13.87 -9.06
N LEU A 129 -2.71 -12.94 -9.97
CA LEU A 129 -2.85 -11.51 -9.71
C LEU A 129 -4.31 -11.11 -9.51
N VAL A 130 -5.24 -11.66 -10.30
CA VAL A 130 -6.68 -11.45 -10.10
C VAL A 130 -7.13 -11.99 -8.74
N LEU A 131 -6.66 -13.17 -8.35
CA LEU A 131 -6.97 -13.75 -7.03
C LEU A 131 -6.37 -12.93 -5.89
N ALA A 132 -5.14 -12.44 -6.04
CA ALA A 132 -4.52 -11.54 -5.07
C ALA A 132 -5.33 -10.24 -4.94
N ALA A 133 -5.75 -9.63 -6.04
CA ALA A 133 -6.59 -8.43 -6.00
C ALA A 133 -7.90 -8.69 -5.24
N LYS A 134 -8.59 -9.81 -5.52
CA LYS A 134 -9.82 -10.19 -4.80
C LYS A 134 -9.57 -10.48 -3.33
N TYR A 135 -8.45 -11.12 -2.99
CA TYR A 135 -8.06 -11.40 -1.61
C TYR A 135 -7.83 -10.11 -0.81
N HIS A 136 -7.10 -9.15 -1.39
CA HIS A 136 -6.85 -7.85 -0.76
C HIS A 136 -8.11 -6.97 -0.71
N GLN A 137 -9.03 -7.09 -1.67
CA GLN A 137 -10.37 -6.47 -1.60
C GLN A 137 -11.22 -7.10 -0.49
N GLY A 138 -11.30 -8.42 -0.43
CA GLY A 138 -12.08 -9.14 0.57
C GLY A 138 -11.57 -8.95 2.01
N LEU A 139 -10.27 -8.72 2.21
CA LEU A 139 -9.73 -8.27 3.50
C LEU A 139 -10.25 -6.88 3.91
N ASN A 140 -10.50 -6.01 2.93
CA ASN A 140 -11.13 -4.72 3.20
C ASN A 140 -12.63 -4.87 3.51
N ASP A 141 -13.31 -5.85 2.91
CA ASP A 141 -14.76 -6.09 3.08
C ASP A 141 -15.11 -7.01 4.28
N THR A 142 -14.21 -7.87 4.76
CA THR A 142 -14.46 -8.74 5.94
C THR A 142 -14.00 -8.12 7.26
N GLY A 143 -13.23 -7.03 7.20
CA GLY A 143 -13.11 -6.09 8.32
C GLY A 143 -14.42 -5.32 8.62
N ASP A 144 -15.46 -5.54 7.80
CA ASP A 144 -16.74 -4.83 7.82
C ASP A 144 -17.80 -5.50 8.74
N ALA A 145 -17.39 -6.42 9.62
CA ALA A 145 -18.12 -6.63 10.88
C ALA A 145 -17.86 -5.41 11.78
N THR A 146 -18.35 -4.25 11.32
CA THR A 146 -18.08 -2.94 11.88
C THR A 146 -18.83 -2.80 13.19
N MET A 147 -18.07 -2.54 14.25
CA MET A 147 -18.58 -1.77 15.38
C MET A 147 -19.23 -0.51 14.80
N ASN A 148 -20.52 -0.30 15.07
CA ASN A 148 -21.23 0.83 14.48
C ASN A 148 -20.58 2.16 14.95
N LEU A 149 -20.82 3.26 14.24
CA LEU A 149 -20.19 4.55 14.58
C LEU A 149 -20.38 4.95 16.06
N GLN A 150 -21.55 4.66 16.62
CA GLN A 150 -21.90 5.03 17.99
C GLN A 150 -21.14 4.16 19.01
N ASP A 151 -21.05 2.86 18.76
CA ASP A 151 -20.26 1.92 19.56
C ASP A 151 -18.77 2.29 19.51
N ALA A 152 -18.26 2.65 18.33
CA ALA A 152 -16.86 3.05 18.14
C ALA A 152 -16.54 4.36 18.90
N ILE A 153 -17.45 5.35 18.85
CA ILE A 153 -17.29 6.60 19.61
C ILE A 153 -17.37 6.35 21.13
N GLN A 154 -18.13 5.35 21.58
CA GLN A 154 -18.27 5.02 23.00
C GLN A 154 -17.12 4.15 23.54
N SER A 155 -16.55 3.27 22.72
CA SER A 155 -15.55 2.29 23.17
C SER A 155 -14.11 2.81 23.14
N HIS A 156 -13.86 3.92 22.44
CA HIS A 156 -12.51 4.47 22.29
C HIS A 156 -12.29 5.64 23.24
N HIS A 157 -11.11 5.61 23.87
CA HIS A 157 -10.73 6.54 24.92
C HIS A 157 -9.46 7.29 24.55
N ASP A 158 -9.32 8.49 25.08
CA ASP A 158 -8.07 9.23 25.04
C ASP A 158 -7.03 8.67 26.02
N GLN A 159 -5.83 9.27 26.06
CA GLN A 159 -4.75 8.90 26.97
C GLN A 159 -5.12 9.02 28.48
N HIS A 160 -6.22 9.70 28.80
CA HIS A 160 -6.72 9.91 30.15
C HIS A 160 -7.92 9.02 30.49
N GLY A 161 -8.37 8.17 29.55
CA GLY A 161 -9.52 7.29 29.73
C GLY A 161 -10.87 7.94 29.42
N THR A 162 -10.90 9.17 28.91
CA THR A 162 -12.13 9.87 28.52
C THR A 162 -12.61 9.35 27.18
N THR A 163 -13.90 8.98 27.06
CA THR A 163 -14.42 8.47 25.78
C THR A 163 -14.49 9.58 24.72
N LEU A 164 -14.44 9.20 23.44
CA LEU A 164 -14.70 10.14 22.35
C LEU A 164 -16.13 10.71 22.42
N ALA A 165 -17.09 9.94 22.92
CA ALA A 165 -18.45 10.42 23.20
C ALA A 165 -18.43 11.61 24.16
N ASP A 166 -17.82 11.43 25.34
CA ASP A 166 -17.73 12.46 26.39
C ASP A 166 -17.00 13.72 25.91
N LEU A 167 -15.91 13.54 25.15
CA LEU A 167 -15.17 14.66 24.56
C LEU A 167 -16.05 15.46 23.60
N SER A 168 -16.85 14.78 22.77
CA SER A 168 -17.74 15.41 21.79
C SER A 168 -18.99 16.06 22.40
N ASP A 169 -19.40 15.61 23.59
CA ASP A 169 -20.50 16.18 24.37
C ASP A 169 -20.09 17.49 25.04
N GLN A 170 -18.85 17.58 25.54
CA GLN A 170 -18.32 18.78 26.18
C GLN A 170 -18.14 19.95 25.17
N SER A 171 -17.62 19.65 23.99
CA SER A 171 -17.34 20.62 22.94
C SER A 171 -17.25 19.92 21.58
N PRO A 172 -17.47 20.63 20.46
CA PRO A 172 -17.15 20.08 19.15
C PRO A 172 -15.68 19.64 19.08
N VAL A 173 -15.44 18.41 18.62
CA VAL A 173 -14.09 17.85 18.47
C VAL A 173 -13.71 17.70 17.01
N MET A 174 -12.50 18.11 16.66
CA MET A 174 -11.91 17.88 15.34
C MET A 174 -11.00 16.65 15.41
N LEU A 175 -11.50 15.52 14.93
CA LEU A 175 -10.74 14.28 14.84
C LEU A 175 -9.83 14.32 13.62
N VAL A 176 -8.52 14.25 13.87
CA VAL A 176 -7.49 14.21 12.84
C VAL A 176 -6.90 12.80 12.80
N PHE A 177 -7.34 12.01 11.82
CA PHE A 177 -6.89 10.64 11.60
C PHE A 177 -5.54 10.62 10.88
N LEU A 178 -4.51 10.15 11.57
CA LEU A 178 -3.14 10.06 11.05
C LEU A 178 -2.92 8.72 10.36
N ARG A 179 -2.02 8.66 9.38
CA ARG A 179 -1.77 7.41 8.62
C ARG A 179 -0.79 6.45 9.33
N HIS A 180 0.42 6.91 9.60
CA HIS A 180 1.43 6.15 10.36
C HIS A 180 2.49 7.12 10.94
N LEU A 181 3.06 6.81 12.11
CA LEU A 181 3.95 7.71 12.89
C LEU A 181 5.35 7.99 12.25
N GLY A 182 5.54 7.67 10.97
CA GLY A 182 6.79 7.89 10.23
C GLY A 182 6.59 8.46 8.82
N CYS A 183 5.35 8.82 8.46
CA CYS A 183 5.03 9.34 7.13
C CYS A 183 5.40 10.82 7.05
N THR A 184 6.05 11.24 5.95
CA THR A 184 6.31 12.65 5.66
C THR A 184 5.03 13.48 5.67
N PHE A 185 3.93 12.93 5.14
CA PHE A 185 2.62 13.59 5.14
C PHE A 185 2.01 13.71 6.54
N CYS A 186 2.23 12.74 7.43
CA CYS A 186 1.80 12.84 8.82
C CYS A 186 2.55 13.96 9.55
N MET A 187 3.85 14.13 9.27
CA MET A 187 4.63 15.22 9.84
C MET A 187 4.14 16.58 9.35
N GLU A 188 3.79 16.69 8.07
CA GLU A 188 3.19 17.90 7.49
C GLU A 188 1.82 18.22 8.12
N THR A 189 0.96 17.23 8.31
CA THR A 189 -0.32 17.39 9.03
C THR A 189 -0.13 17.93 10.45
N LEU A 190 0.85 17.40 11.20
CA LEU A 190 1.15 17.89 12.55
C LEU A 190 1.69 19.32 12.54
N GLN A 191 2.52 19.69 11.56
CA GLN A 191 3.00 21.06 11.40
C GLN A 191 1.86 22.04 11.07
N ASP A 192 0.96 21.66 10.17
CA ASP A 192 -0.20 22.48 9.80
C ASP A 192 -1.14 22.65 11.00
N LEU A 193 -1.41 21.56 11.73
CA LEU A 193 -2.24 21.59 12.93
C LEU A 193 -1.64 22.49 14.00
N ARG A 194 -0.32 22.40 14.25
CA ARG A 194 0.38 23.29 15.18
C ARG A 194 0.23 24.76 14.79
N ALA A 195 0.36 25.08 13.50
CA ALA A 195 0.27 26.44 13.01
C ALA A 195 -1.15 27.02 13.12
N GLN A 196 -2.18 26.20 12.93
CA GLN A 196 -3.59 26.62 12.91
C GLN A 196 -4.33 26.37 14.24
N ARG A 197 -3.70 25.69 15.20
CA ARG A 197 -4.28 25.32 16.49
C ARG A 197 -5.01 26.47 17.20
N GLY A 198 -4.35 27.63 17.31
CA GLY A 198 -4.92 28.78 18.01
C GLY A 198 -6.21 29.30 17.37
N GLN A 199 -6.36 29.19 16.04
CA GLN A 199 -7.59 29.56 15.34
C GLN A 199 -8.69 28.53 15.57
N ILE A 200 -8.34 27.23 15.50
CA ILE A 200 -9.30 26.14 15.71
C ILE A 200 -9.88 26.19 17.14
N GLU A 201 -9.01 26.35 18.14
CA GLU A 201 -9.42 26.45 19.55
C GLU A 201 -10.21 27.74 19.82
N ALA A 202 -9.86 28.87 19.17
CA ALA A 202 -10.62 30.12 19.28
C ALA A 202 -12.06 30.00 18.74
N SER A 203 -12.30 29.11 17.77
CA SER A 203 -13.64 28.77 17.27
C SER A 203 -14.40 27.79 18.18
N GLY A 204 -13.85 27.44 19.35
CA GLY A 204 -14.48 26.56 20.33
C GLY A 204 -14.38 25.07 19.98
N ILE A 205 -13.56 24.72 18.99
CA ILE A 205 -13.35 23.34 18.54
C ILE A 205 -12.08 22.78 19.18
N ARG A 206 -12.16 21.57 19.73
CA ARG A 206 -11.03 20.88 20.35
C ARG A 206 -10.39 19.88 19.36
N PRO A 207 -9.12 20.06 18.96
CA PRO A 207 -8.43 19.06 18.14
C PRO A 207 -8.16 17.77 18.91
N VAL A 208 -8.36 16.62 18.26
CA VAL A 208 -8.10 15.28 18.80
C VAL A 208 -7.36 14.46 17.74
N LEU A 209 -6.23 13.85 18.12
CA LEU A 209 -5.40 13.05 17.20
C LEU A 209 -5.78 11.57 17.27
N VAL A 210 -6.05 10.93 16.13
CA VAL A 210 -6.30 9.48 16.07
C VAL A 210 -5.13 8.81 15.34
N HIS A 211 -4.56 7.75 15.90
CA HIS A 211 -3.39 7.06 15.35
C HIS A 211 -3.40 5.54 15.60
N MET A 212 -2.70 4.79 14.76
CA MET A 212 -2.64 3.31 14.85
C MET A 212 -1.47 2.76 15.66
N SER A 213 -0.70 3.64 16.31
CA SER A 213 0.49 3.26 17.06
C SER A 213 0.24 3.20 18.56
N ASP A 214 1.14 2.53 19.27
CA ASP A 214 1.20 2.55 20.73
C ASP A 214 1.29 4.00 21.27
N ASP A 215 0.60 4.27 22.38
CA ASP A 215 0.50 5.60 22.97
C ASP A 215 1.87 6.20 23.34
N ALA A 216 2.79 5.38 23.88
CA ALA A 216 4.12 5.86 24.25
C ALA A 216 4.96 6.22 23.03
N ALA A 217 4.74 5.54 21.89
CA ALA A 217 5.37 5.91 20.61
C ALA A 217 4.78 7.21 20.06
N ALA A 218 3.46 7.37 20.11
CA ALA A 218 2.76 8.57 19.66
C ALA A 218 3.15 9.81 20.48
N GLN A 219 3.18 9.68 21.81
CA GLN A 219 3.58 10.75 22.73
C GLN A 219 4.97 11.32 22.38
N ARG A 220 5.95 10.44 22.18
CA ARG A 220 7.32 10.85 21.78
C ARG A 220 7.35 11.58 20.44
N GLN A 221 6.45 11.23 19.53
CA GLN A 221 6.39 11.86 18.22
C GLN A 221 5.68 13.22 18.30
N PHE A 222 4.54 13.31 18.98
CA PHE A 222 3.77 14.56 19.11
C PHE A 222 4.51 15.61 19.94
N ALA A 223 5.31 15.20 20.93
CA ALA A 223 6.15 16.11 21.71
C ALA A 223 7.15 16.90 20.85
N LYS A 224 7.66 16.30 19.77
CA LYS A 224 8.55 17.00 18.82
C LYS A 224 7.86 18.16 18.10
N TYR A 225 6.53 18.12 18.01
CA TYR A 225 5.70 19.14 17.39
C TYR A 225 4.95 20.00 18.41
N THR A 226 5.17 19.81 19.71
CA THR A 226 4.45 20.53 20.80
C THR A 226 2.93 20.37 20.67
N LEU A 227 2.51 19.13 20.40
CA LEU A 227 1.10 18.71 20.30
C LEU A 227 0.79 17.55 21.26
N ASP A 228 1.70 17.27 22.19
CA ASP A 228 1.61 16.19 23.17
C ASP A 228 0.58 16.45 24.27
N ASP A 229 0.10 17.68 24.38
CA ASP A 229 -0.97 18.10 25.28
C ASP A 229 -2.37 17.91 24.68
N LEU A 230 -2.49 17.66 23.37
CA LEU A 230 -3.78 17.36 22.74
C LEU A 230 -4.29 15.97 23.15
N PRO A 231 -5.62 15.80 23.29
CA PRO A 231 -6.21 14.47 23.39
C PRO A 231 -5.82 13.61 22.18
N ARG A 232 -5.46 12.35 22.45
CA ARG A 232 -5.08 11.39 21.42
C ARG A 232 -5.69 10.03 21.69
N ILE A 233 -6.09 9.36 20.62
CA ILE A 233 -6.74 8.05 20.66
C ILE A 233 -5.90 7.06 19.86
N SER A 234 -5.49 5.97 20.52
CA SER A 234 -4.82 4.84 19.88
C SER A 234 -5.87 3.87 19.34
N ASP A 235 -5.84 3.65 18.03
CA ASP A 235 -6.71 2.70 17.32
C ASP A 235 -5.87 1.76 16.44
N PRO A 236 -5.12 0.82 17.05
CA PRO A 236 -4.27 -0.13 16.33
C PRO A 236 -5.08 -1.13 15.49
N ASP A 237 -6.29 -1.47 15.93
CA ASP A 237 -7.19 -2.40 15.26
C ASP A 237 -7.99 -1.72 14.12
N GLN A 238 -7.89 -0.40 13.99
CA GLN A 238 -8.52 0.44 12.96
C GLN A 238 -10.05 0.47 13.04
N ASP A 239 -10.63 0.27 14.23
CA ASP A 239 -12.07 0.25 14.46
C ASP A 239 -12.69 1.64 14.24
N LEU A 240 -12.08 2.71 14.76
CA LEU A 240 -12.49 4.09 14.48
C LEU A 240 -12.29 4.45 13.02
N TYR A 241 -11.17 4.07 12.39
CA TYR A 241 -10.96 4.37 10.96
C TYR A 241 -12.06 3.74 10.10
N ARG A 242 -12.43 2.48 10.39
CA ARG A 242 -13.53 1.80 9.68
C ARG A 242 -14.89 2.45 9.98
N ALA A 243 -15.18 2.75 11.24
CA ALA A 243 -16.44 3.37 11.65
C ALA A 243 -16.65 4.77 11.02
N PHE A 244 -15.58 5.53 10.80
CA PHE A 244 -15.59 6.80 10.08
C PHE A 244 -15.47 6.65 8.55
N GLU A 245 -15.58 5.41 8.05
CA GLU A 245 -15.51 5.04 6.63
C GLU A 245 -14.23 5.54 5.94
N LEU A 246 -13.11 5.62 6.68
CA LEU A 246 -11.80 5.87 6.12
C LEU A 246 -11.26 4.57 5.56
N LYS A 247 -11.45 4.39 4.25
CA LYS A 247 -10.96 3.23 3.52
C LYS A 247 -9.44 3.31 3.34
N ARG A 248 -8.81 2.14 3.21
CA ARG A 248 -7.42 2.05 2.74
C ARG A 248 -7.34 2.55 1.29
N GLY A 249 -6.29 3.30 0.98
CA GLY A 249 -6.05 3.83 -0.36
C GLY A 249 -5.68 2.71 -1.34
N SER A 250 -6.16 2.82 -2.58
CA SER A 250 -5.68 1.95 -3.66
C SER A 250 -4.20 2.24 -3.98
N LEU A 251 -3.46 1.25 -4.53
CA LEU A 251 -2.04 1.40 -4.89
C LEU A 251 -1.75 2.66 -5.74
N TRP A 252 -2.67 3.06 -6.62
CA TRP A 252 -2.53 4.27 -7.45
C TRP A 252 -2.66 5.58 -6.65
N GLN A 253 -3.38 5.59 -5.53
CA GLN A 253 -3.49 6.74 -4.62
C GLN A 253 -2.26 6.87 -3.69
N LEU A 254 -1.41 5.83 -3.64
CA LEU A 254 -0.26 5.75 -2.73
C LEU A 254 1.09 5.81 -3.45
N VAL A 255 1.14 5.40 -4.74
CA VAL A 255 2.37 5.38 -5.56
C VAL A 255 2.21 6.12 -6.90
N GLY A 256 1.13 6.90 -7.07
CA GLY A 256 0.85 7.62 -8.31
C GLY A 256 1.82 8.80 -8.60
N PRO A 257 1.86 9.30 -9.85
CA PRO A 257 2.79 10.36 -10.28
C PRO A 257 2.71 11.63 -9.43
N ARG A 258 1.50 11.99 -8.95
CA ARG A 258 1.28 13.12 -8.03
C ARG A 258 1.92 12.91 -6.65
N VAL A 259 1.89 11.68 -6.11
CA VAL A 259 2.52 11.35 -4.82
C VAL A 259 4.04 11.37 -4.94
N TRP A 260 4.59 10.92 -6.08
CA TRP A 260 6.02 11.02 -6.37
C TRP A 260 6.48 12.48 -6.47
N PHE A 261 5.72 13.33 -7.16
CA PHE A 261 6.00 14.77 -7.26
C PHE A 261 5.94 15.49 -5.90
N GLN A 262 4.93 15.19 -5.07
CA GLN A 262 4.81 15.76 -3.73
C GLN A 262 5.86 15.18 -2.75
N GLY A 263 6.23 13.91 -2.88
CA GLY A 263 7.30 13.28 -2.10
C GLY A 263 8.68 13.88 -2.39
N ILE A 264 8.98 14.21 -3.65
CA ILE A 264 10.19 14.95 -4.01
C ILE A 264 10.17 16.35 -3.38
N ARG A 265 9.03 17.05 -3.42
CA ARG A 265 8.88 18.38 -2.81
C ARG A 265 9.02 18.37 -1.27
N ALA A 266 8.51 17.35 -0.59
CA ALA A 266 8.65 17.16 0.86
C ALA A 266 10.12 16.89 1.27
N MET A 267 10.87 16.17 0.43
CA MET A 267 12.30 15.91 0.63
C MET A 267 13.14 17.19 0.60
N PHE A 268 12.78 18.17 -0.25
CA PHE A 268 13.42 19.49 -0.29
C PHE A 268 13.11 20.37 0.93
N ARG A 269 12.16 19.99 1.79
CA ARG A 269 11.75 20.76 2.99
C ARG A 269 12.20 20.14 4.31
N GLY A 270 13.04 19.10 4.28
CA GLY A 270 13.70 18.54 5.46
C GLY A 270 12.92 17.46 6.21
N ASN A 271 11.77 17.01 5.71
CA ASN A 271 11.02 15.89 6.29
C ASN A 271 11.49 14.57 5.67
N GLY A 272 12.28 13.78 6.40
CA GLY A 272 12.82 12.50 5.94
C GLY A 272 11.80 11.35 5.95
N VAL A 273 12.17 10.22 5.34
CA VAL A 273 11.38 8.97 5.34
C VAL A 273 11.61 8.23 6.68
N GLY A 274 10.63 8.25 7.57
CA GLY A 274 10.70 7.58 8.88
C GLY A 274 10.35 6.09 8.81
N LYS A 275 10.64 5.34 9.89
CA LYS A 275 10.24 3.93 10.02
C LYS A 275 8.71 3.80 9.96
N LEU A 276 8.22 2.82 9.20
CA LEU A 276 6.80 2.54 9.05
C LEU A 276 6.27 1.90 10.36
N GLN A 277 5.40 2.60 11.08
CA GLN A 277 4.72 2.14 12.30
C GLN A 277 3.22 2.41 12.17
N GLY A 278 2.43 1.37 11.97
CA GLY A 278 1.02 1.43 11.57
C GLY A 278 0.80 0.93 10.14
N ASP A 279 -0.41 1.09 9.61
CA ASP A 279 -0.75 0.63 8.27
C ASP A 279 -0.40 1.67 7.21
N GLY A 280 0.57 1.32 6.37
CA GLY A 280 1.01 2.13 5.25
C GLY A 280 -0.07 2.39 4.20
N PHE A 281 -1.19 1.67 4.18
CA PHE A 281 -2.25 1.85 3.19
C PHE A 281 -3.44 2.66 3.70
N GLN A 282 -3.48 3.02 4.99
CA GLN A 282 -4.60 3.76 5.55
C GLN A 282 -4.67 5.20 5.01
N MET A 283 -5.86 5.68 4.64
CA MET A 283 -6.05 7.09 4.26
C MET A 283 -6.29 7.97 5.49
N PRO A 284 -5.68 9.16 5.56
CA PRO A 284 -5.99 10.14 6.59
C PRO A 284 -7.36 10.79 6.35
N GLY A 285 -7.88 11.43 7.39
CA GLY A 285 -9.18 12.10 7.35
C GLY A 285 -9.32 13.11 8.47
N VAL A 286 -10.16 14.12 8.25
CA VAL A 286 -10.51 15.10 9.28
C VAL A 286 -12.03 15.13 9.42
N PHE A 287 -12.53 15.00 10.64
CA PHE A 287 -13.95 15.01 10.93
C PHE A 287 -14.24 15.93 12.10
N ILE A 288 -15.35 16.65 12.04
CA ILE A 288 -15.89 17.37 13.21
C ILE A 288 -17.01 16.53 13.78
N VAL A 289 -16.91 16.19 15.06
CA VAL A 289 -17.92 15.43 15.79
C VAL A 289 -18.45 16.27 16.95
N HIS A 290 -19.76 16.31 17.11
CA HIS A 290 -20.40 16.96 18.25
C HIS A 290 -21.62 16.14 18.67
N LYS A 291 -21.77 15.91 19.97
CA LYS A 291 -22.84 15.07 20.54
C LYS A 291 -22.93 13.68 19.89
N GLY A 292 -21.78 13.05 19.68
CA GLY A 292 -21.66 11.74 19.05
C GLY A 292 -22.05 11.68 17.56
N LYS A 293 -22.24 12.83 16.88
CA LYS A 293 -22.60 12.89 15.45
C LYS A 293 -21.53 13.58 14.64
N ILE A 294 -21.28 13.07 13.42
CA ILE A 294 -20.41 13.72 12.44
C ILE A 294 -21.13 14.95 11.90
N VAL A 295 -20.60 16.14 12.18
CA VAL A 295 -21.11 17.44 11.72
C VAL A 295 -20.50 17.81 10.37
N GLN A 296 -19.23 17.48 10.17
CA GLN A 296 -18.50 17.73 8.92
C GLN A 296 -17.45 16.65 8.70
N SER A 297 -17.19 16.31 7.43
CA SER A 297 -16.18 15.34 7.05
C SER A 297 -15.32 15.86 5.90
N PHE A 298 -14.01 15.68 6.01
CA PHE A 298 -13.05 15.82 4.93
C PHE A 298 -12.29 14.50 4.79
N LYS A 299 -12.66 13.71 3.78
CA LYS A 299 -11.98 12.45 3.43
C LYS A 299 -10.97 12.74 2.32
N HIS A 300 -9.69 12.44 2.54
CA HIS A 300 -8.65 12.70 1.55
C HIS A 300 -8.83 11.81 0.32
N THR A 301 -8.71 12.38 -0.89
CA THR A 301 -8.77 11.62 -2.15
C THR A 301 -7.40 11.10 -2.59
N ALA A 302 -6.33 11.75 -2.15
CA ALA A 302 -4.94 11.34 -2.29
C ALA A 302 -4.15 11.58 -0.99
N ALA A 303 -3.08 10.81 -0.77
CA ALA A 303 -2.31 10.83 0.48
C ALA A 303 -1.62 12.16 0.84
N GLY A 304 -1.52 13.09 -0.12
CA GLY A 304 -0.94 14.42 0.06
C GLY A 304 -1.96 15.56 -0.06
N ASP A 305 -3.26 15.27 -0.05
CA ASP A 305 -4.28 16.32 0.07
C ASP A 305 -4.12 17.01 1.44
N ARG A 306 -4.40 18.32 1.49
CA ARG A 306 -4.33 19.09 2.74
C ARG A 306 -5.67 19.77 2.97
N PRO A 307 -6.36 19.51 4.09
CA PRO A 307 -7.51 20.30 4.46
C PRO A 307 -7.04 21.68 4.89
N GLU A 308 -7.81 22.71 4.56
CA GLU A 308 -7.71 24.00 5.23
C GLU A 308 -8.43 23.87 6.57
N TYR A 309 -7.70 23.51 7.63
CA TYR A 309 -8.28 23.26 8.96
C TYR A 309 -9.05 24.48 9.49
N ALA A 310 -8.57 25.70 9.21
CA ALA A 310 -9.25 26.96 9.53
C ALA A 310 -10.59 27.14 8.76
N CYS A 311 -10.67 26.72 7.49
CA CYS A 311 -11.92 26.76 6.73
C CYS A 311 -12.93 25.75 7.26
N MET A 312 -12.47 24.61 7.78
CA MET A 312 -13.31 23.65 8.49
C MET A 312 -13.80 24.18 9.85
N SER A 313 -13.04 25.03 10.54
CA SER A 313 -13.46 25.61 11.82
C SER A 313 -14.41 26.81 11.69
N ASP A 314 -14.32 27.59 10.60
CA ASP A 314 -15.14 28.78 10.39
C ASP A 314 -16.47 28.50 9.66
N ALA A 315 -16.67 27.31 9.10
CA ALA A 315 -17.86 26.92 8.34
C ALA A 315 -19.05 26.42 9.20
N CYS A 316 -19.15 26.81 10.47
CA CYS A 316 -20.34 26.54 11.30
C CYS A 316 -20.58 27.65 12.34
N LYS A 317 -21.01 28.83 11.87
CA LYS A 317 -22.16 29.45 12.55
C LYS A 317 -23.31 28.47 12.38
N VAL A 318 -23.51 27.61 13.38
CA VAL A 318 -24.66 26.70 13.47
C VAL A 318 -25.90 27.56 13.23
N PRO A 319 -26.70 27.33 12.17
CA PRO A 319 -28.02 27.93 12.14
C PRO A 319 -28.80 27.30 13.29
N GLU A 320 -29.15 28.12 14.29
CA GLU A 320 -30.23 27.79 15.22
C GLU A 320 -31.44 27.43 14.35
N THR A 321 -31.82 26.15 14.38
CA THR A 321 -32.99 25.69 13.64
C THR A 321 -34.23 26.24 14.36
N PRO A 322 -35.22 26.78 13.62
CA PRO A 322 -36.38 27.45 14.20
C PRO A 322 -37.32 26.53 14.97
#